data_AF-Q2MZE9-F1
#
_entry.id   AF-Q2MZE9-F1
#
_cell.length_a   1.000
_cell.length_b   1.000
_cell.length_c   1.000
_cell.angle_alpha   90.00
_cell.angle_beta   90.00
_cell.angle_gamma   90.00
#
_symmetry.space_group_name_H-M   'P 1'
#
loop_
_entity.id
_entity.type
_entity.pdbx_description
1 polymer ?
#
loop_
_entity_poly.entity_id
_entity_poly.type
_entity_poly.pdbx_seq_one_letter_code
_entity_poly.pdbx_strand_id
1 'polypeptide(L)'
;IQWPPTNASLEEHSIEKNITVDNNGTIVNETVFEFDWKSYIQDTRYHYFLEGVLDALLCGNSSDAGQCPEGYMCVKAGRNPNYGYTSFDTFSWAFLSLFRLMTQDFWENLYQLTLRAAGKTYMIFFVLVIFLGSFYLINLILAVVAMAYEEQNQATLEEAEQKE
;
A
#
# COMPACT_ATOMS: atom_id res chain seq x y z
N ILE A 1 5.69 10.56 10.02
CA ILE A 1 7.03 11.19 10.10
C ILE A 1 7.13 12.06 11.34
N GLN A 2 8.30 12.13 11.97
CA GLN A 2 8.51 12.99 13.13
C GLN A 2 8.27 14.46 12.77
N TRP A 3 7.45 15.15 13.57
CA TRP A 3 7.14 16.56 13.41
C TRP A 3 6.75 17.20 14.75
N PRO A 4 7.32 18.36 15.13
CA PRO A 4 8.25 19.20 14.38
C PRO A 4 9.66 18.59 14.21
N PRO A 5 10.44 19.03 13.20
CA PRO A 5 11.81 18.56 13.00
C PRO A 5 12.71 19.01 14.16
N THR A 6 13.70 18.21 14.50
CA THR A 6 14.76 18.60 15.44
C THR A 6 15.74 19.58 14.79
N ASN A 7 16.46 20.37 15.59
CA ASN A 7 17.48 21.30 15.06
C ASN A 7 18.53 20.57 14.21
N ALA A 8 18.95 19.36 14.62
CA ALA A 8 19.89 18.53 13.86
C ALA A 8 19.33 18.14 12.48
N SER A 9 18.06 17.72 12.43
CA SER A 9 17.41 17.39 11.14
C SER A 9 17.16 18.61 10.27
N LEU A 10 16.97 19.79 10.86
CA LEU A 10 16.79 21.04 10.13
C LEU A 10 18.10 21.45 9.44
N GLU A 11 19.23 21.28 10.11
CA GLU A 11 20.56 21.53 9.56
C GLU A 11 20.92 20.52 8.46
N GLU A 12 20.74 19.21 8.73
CA GLU A 12 21.10 18.13 7.80
C GLU A 12 20.30 18.17 6.49
N HIS A 13 19.03 18.58 6.54
CA HIS A 13 18.16 18.69 5.38
C HIS A 13 17.96 20.15 4.93
N SER A 14 18.91 21.05 5.18
CA SER A 14 18.90 22.40 4.61
C SER A 14 19.73 22.45 3.31
N ILE A 15 19.20 23.15 2.30
CA ILE A 15 19.89 23.44 1.05
C ILE A 15 20.24 24.91 1.00
N GLU A 16 21.50 25.21 0.72
CA GLU A 16 21.96 26.56 0.42
C GLU A 16 21.55 26.96 -1.00
N LYS A 17 20.79 28.04 -1.13
CA LYS A 17 20.39 28.63 -2.41
C LYS A 17 20.93 30.05 -2.51
N ASN A 18 21.60 30.33 -3.63
CA ASN A 18 22.03 31.69 -3.97
C ASN A 18 20.94 32.36 -4.79
N ILE A 19 20.32 33.39 -4.22
CA ILE A 19 19.23 34.14 -4.84
C ILE A 19 19.73 35.55 -5.16
N THR A 20 19.36 36.06 -6.33
CA THR A 20 19.58 37.45 -6.71
C THR A 20 18.36 38.27 -6.29
N VAL A 21 18.54 39.21 -5.35
CA VAL A 21 17.50 40.11 -4.87
C VAL A 21 17.79 41.52 -5.38
N ASP A 22 16.81 42.17 -6.01
CA ASP A 22 16.91 43.59 -6.38
C ASP A 22 16.46 44.45 -5.20
N ASN A 23 17.38 45.21 -4.65
CA ASN A 23 17.12 46.18 -3.59
C ASN A 23 17.30 47.58 -4.16
N ASN A 24 16.19 48.20 -4.57
CA ASN A 24 16.11 49.59 -5.03
C ASN A 24 17.07 49.91 -6.21
N GLY A 25 17.21 48.98 -7.17
CA GLY A 25 18.03 49.13 -8.36
C GLY A 25 19.45 48.55 -8.24
N THR A 26 19.79 47.96 -7.09
CA THR A 26 21.03 47.20 -6.91
C THR A 26 20.74 45.70 -6.79
N ILE A 27 21.33 44.92 -7.69
CA ILE A 27 21.24 43.45 -7.66
C ILE A 27 22.24 42.94 -6.64
N VAL A 28 21.75 42.28 -5.59
CA VAL A 28 22.55 41.67 -4.53
C VAL A 28 22.38 40.15 -4.59
N ASN A 29 23.49 39.42 -4.46
CA ASN A 29 23.45 37.97 -4.29
C ASN A 29 23.36 37.65 -2.80
N GLU A 30 22.28 37.01 -2.38
CA GLU A 30 22.05 36.54 -1.01
C GLU A 30 22.03 35.01 -0.95
N THR A 31 22.70 34.45 0.06
CA THR A 31 22.67 33.02 0.39
C THR A 31 21.53 32.77 1.38
N VAL A 32 20.54 31.96 0.99
CA VAL A 32 19.41 31.59 1.83
C VAL A 32 19.42 30.08 2.06
N PHE A 33 19.18 29.65 3.30
CA PHE A 33 19.01 28.25 3.65
C PHE A 33 17.52 27.87 3.57
N GLU A 34 17.19 26.94 2.68
CA GLU A 34 15.83 26.42 2.53
C GLU A 34 15.77 24.98 3.03
N PHE A 35 14.75 24.65 3.80
CA PHE A 35 14.54 23.30 4.29
C PHE A 35 14.03 22.38 3.17
N ASP A 36 14.79 21.34 2.84
CA ASP A 36 14.43 20.32 1.86
C ASP A 36 13.50 19.27 2.48
N TRP A 37 12.21 19.57 2.38
CA TRP A 37 11.15 18.65 2.79
C TRP A 37 11.23 17.29 2.08
N LYS A 38 11.64 17.23 0.81
CA LYS A 38 11.65 15.96 0.06
C LYS A 38 12.71 15.00 0.59
N SER A 39 13.91 15.51 0.87
CA SER A 39 14.98 14.73 1.47
C SER A 39 14.59 14.26 2.88
N TYR A 40 14.01 15.15 3.68
CA TYR A 40 13.56 14.81 5.04
C TYR A 40 12.50 13.70 5.06
N ILE A 41 11.47 13.77 4.19
CA ILE A 41 10.42 12.74 4.18
C ILE A 41 10.91 11.37 3.71
N GLN A 42 11.94 11.34 2.86
CA GLN A 42 12.47 10.11 2.30
C GLN A 42 13.38 9.35 3.28
N ASP A 43 13.93 10.06 4.27
CA ASP A 43 14.79 9.47 5.28
C ASP A 43 13.99 8.61 6.27
N THR A 44 14.35 7.32 6.34
CA THR A 44 13.68 6.34 7.19
C THR A 44 13.93 6.57 8.67
N ARG A 45 14.97 7.32 9.07
CA ARG A 45 15.28 7.61 10.48
C ARG A 45 14.16 8.36 11.20
N TYR A 46 13.38 9.15 10.46
CA TYR A 46 12.27 9.95 11.00
C TYR A 46 10.91 9.26 10.83
N HIS A 47 10.89 8.03 10.34
CA HIS A 47 9.68 7.21 10.28
C HIS A 47 9.46 6.49 11.61
N TYR A 48 8.21 6.20 11.93
CA TYR A 48 7.86 5.50 13.15
C TYR A 48 7.73 4.00 12.88
N PHE A 49 8.47 3.17 13.62
CA PHE A 49 8.43 1.71 13.53
C PHE A 49 7.94 1.12 14.85
N LEU A 50 7.10 0.10 14.78
CA LEU A 50 6.71 -0.67 15.96
C LEU A 50 7.81 -1.68 16.30
N GLU A 51 7.94 -2.01 17.58
CA GLU A 51 8.88 -3.03 18.04
C GLU A 51 8.61 -4.37 17.33
N GLY A 52 9.66 -4.94 16.73
CA GLY A 52 9.60 -6.21 16.01
C GLY A 52 9.00 -6.14 14.60
N VAL A 53 8.65 -4.96 14.08
CA VAL A 53 8.11 -4.78 12.72
C VAL A 53 9.14 -4.07 11.83
N LEU A 54 9.37 -4.63 10.63
CA LEU A 54 10.33 -4.10 9.65
C LEU A 54 9.80 -2.89 8.86
N ASP A 55 8.49 -2.82 8.67
CA ASP A 55 7.83 -1.76 7.90
C ASP A 55 7.36 -0.62 8.82
N ALA A 56 7.37 0.61 8.29
CA ALA A 56 6.91 1.78 9.02
C ALA A 56 5.39 1.72 9.28
N LEU A 57 4.96 2.34 10.37
CA LEU A 57 3.55 2.40 10.75
C LEU A 57 2.73 3.19 9.72
N LEU A 58 1.74 2.54 9.12
CA LEU A 58 0.75 3.21 8.28
C LEU A 58 -0.19 4.09 9.11
N CYS A 59 -0.58 5.20 8.49
CA CYS A 59 -1.49 6.19 9.05
C CYS A 59 -2.39 6.76 7.95
N GLY A 60 -3.46 7.43 8.34
CA GLY A 60 -4.30 8.20 7.43
C GLY A 60 -4.70 9.53 8.03
N ASN A 61 -5.06 10.49 7.18
CA ASN A 61 -5.51 11.82 7.61
C ASN A 61 -7.04 11.88 7.86
N SER A 62 -7.76 10.81 7.51
CA SER A 62 -9.20 10.69 7.75
C SER A 62 -9.47 10.41 9.24
N SER A 63 -10.58 10.93 9.77
CA SER A 63 -10.97 10.76 11.18
C SER A 63 -11.17 9.28 11.58
N ASP A 64 -11.47 8.42 10.61
CA ASP A 64 -11.71 6.99 10.75
C ASP A 64 -10.49 6.13 10.39
N ALA A 65 -9.34 6.75 10.07
CA ALA A 65 -8.08 6.06 9.78
C ALA A 65 -7.19 5.91 11.03
N GLY A 66 -6.07 5.21 10.88
CA GLY A 66 -5.08 5.02 11.93
C GLY A 66 -4.36 6.33 12.24
N GLN A 67 -4.39 6.74 13.51
CA GLN A 67 -3.68 7.91 13.99
C GLN A 67 -2.20 7.60 14.25
N CYS A 68 -1.36 8.63 14.08
CA CYS A 68 0.04 8.62 14.48
C CYS A 68 0.19 8.92 15.99
N PRO A 69 1.27 8.45 16.64
CA PRO A 69 1.61 8.88 17.99
C PRO A 69 1.96 10.37 18.05
N GLU A 70 1.99 10.94 19.26
CA GLU A 70 2.37 12.35 19.46
C GLU A 70 3.77 12.64 18.94
N GLY A 71 3.96 13.84 18.36
CA GLY A 71 5.22 14.22 17.72
C GLY A 71 5.44 13.58 16.35
N TYR A 72 4.42 12.93 15.78
CA TYR A 72 4.44 12.41 14.42
C TYR A 72 3.23 12.90 13.62
N MET A 73 3.44 13.28 12.37
CA MET A 73 2.39 13.62 11.41
C MET A 73 2.31 12.58 10.29
N CYS A 74 1.11 12.43 9.72
CA CYS A 74 0.88 11.50 8.62
C CYS A 74 1.15 12.16 7.27
N VAL A 75 2.07 11.58 6.50
CA VAL A 75 2.46 12.08 5.16
C VAL A 75 2.72 10.90 4.24
N LYS A 76 2.44 11.08 2.94
CA LYS A 76 2.79 10.06 1.93
C LYS A 76 4.31 10.09 1.71
N ALA A 77 5.02 9.16 2.34
CA ALA A 77 6.47 9.07 2.27
C ALA A 77 6.96 7.63 2.49
N GLY A 78 8.18 7.35 2.04
CA GLY A 78 8.84 6.06 2.24
C GLY A 78 8.47 5.00 1.21
N ARG A 79 8.80 3.74 1.54
CA ARG A 79 8.57 2.56 0.71
C ARG A 79 7.25 1.89 1.09
N ASN A 80 6.60 1.27 0.11
CA ASN A 80 5.40 0.47 0.35
C ASN A 80 5.70 -0.79 1.20
N PRO A 81 4.73 -1.30 1.99
CA PRO A 81 4.92 -2.48 2.85
C PRO A 81 5.31 -3.75 2.09
N ASN A 82 5.81 -4.75 2.83
CA ASN A 82 6.20 -6.06 2.30
C ASN A 82 7.18 -5.95 1.12
N TYR A 83 8.30 -5.27 1.32
CA TYR A 83 9.32 -5.03 0.28
C TYR A 83 8.82 -4.27 -0.96
N GLY A 84 7.68 -3.58 -0.85
CA GLY A 84 7.08 -2.82 -1.96
C GLY A 84 6.03 -3.59 -2.76
N TYR A 85 5.77 -4.86 -2.42
CA TYR A 85 4.82 -5.71 -3.14
C TYR A 85 3.36 -5.45 -2.78
N THR A 86 3.10 -4.79 -1.66
CA THR A 86 1.73 -4.44 -1.23
C THR A 86 1.44 -2.98 -1.54
N SER A 87 0.79 -2.72 -2.68
CA SER A 87 0.44 -1.36 -3.08
C SER A 87 -0.70 -1.26 -4.10
N PHE A 88 -1.29 -0.08 -4.17
CA PHE A 88 -2.31 0.28 -5.16
C PHE A 88 -1.86 1.43 -6.08
N ASP A 89 -0.57 1.77 -6.08
CA ASP A 89 -0.05 2.91 -6.87
C ASP A 89 0.00 2.63 -8.39
N THR A 90 0.08 1.35 -8.79
CA THR A 90 0.11 0.94 -10.20
C THR A 90 -0.92 -0.13 -10.47
N PHE A 91 -1.39 -0.24 -11.72
CA PHE A 91 -2.40 -1.22 -12.11
C PHE A 91 -1.97 -2.66 -11.80
N SER A 92 -0.73 -3.04 -12.10
CA SER A 92 -0.24 -4.41 -11.90
C SER A 92 -0.22 -4.82 -10.42
N TRP A 93 0.30 -3.95 -9.54
CA TRP A 93 0.31 -4.22 -8.09
C TRP A 93 -1.09 -4.18 -7.47
N ALA A 94 -1.96 -3.30 -7.97
CA ALA A 94 -3.37 -3.26 -7.58
C ALA A 94 -4.09 -4.54 -8.00
N PHE A 95 -3.89 -5.02 -9.23
CA PHE A 95 -4.45 -6.27 -9.72
C PHE A 95 -3.97 -7.47 -8.90
N LEU A 96 -2.67 -7.56 -8.60
CA LEU A 96 -2.14 -8.62 -7.74
C LEU A 96 -2.77 -8.57 -6.34
N SER A 97 -2.92 -7.38 -5.77
CA SER A 97 -3.55 -7.20 -4.45
C SER A 97 -5.04 -7.59 -4.46
N LEU A 98 -5.77 -7.29 -5.54
CA LEU A 98 -7.15 -7.73 -5.73
C LEU A 98 -7.24 -9.25 -5.93
N PHE A 99 -6.34 -9.83 -6.73
CA PHE A 99 -6.27 -11.27 -6.91
C PHE A 99 -6.07 -12.01 -5.58
N ARG A 100 -5.13 -11.51 -4.76
CA ARG A 100 -4.91 -11.99 -3.39
C ARG A 100 -6.17 -11.91 -2.52
N LEU A 101 -7.00 -10.87 -2.67
CA LEU A 101 -8.29 -10.76 -1.97
C LEU A 101 -9.31 -11.79 -2.46
N MET A 102 -9.35 -12.07 -3.77
CA MET A 102 -10.27 -13.04 -4.35
C MET A 102 -9.92 -14.49 -3.96
N THR A 103 -8.63 -14.81 -3.82
CA THR A 103 -8.16 -16.14 -3.39
C THR A 103 -8.10 -16.31 -1.87
N GLN A 104 -8.41 -15.24 -1.12
CA GLN A 104 -8.34 -15.23 0.34
C GLN A 104 -6.93 -15.61 0.88
N ASP A 105 -5.88 -15.19 0.19
CA ASP A 105 -4.49 -15.49 0.60
C ASP A 105 -3.90 -14.38 1.48
N PHE A 106 -3.74 -14.67 2.78
CA PHE A 106 -3.24 -13.73 3.80
C PHE A 106 -3.94 -12.35 3.74
N TRP A 107 -5.21 -12.34 3.36
CA TRP A 107 -5.95 -11.14 2.99
C TRP A 107 -6.22 -10.21 4.18
N GLU A 108 -6.27 -10.76 5.40
CA GLU A 108 -6.52 -10.05 6.64
C GLU A 108 -5.44 -9.02 6.94
N ASN A 109 -4.18 -9.32 6.61
CA ASN A 109 -3.09 -8.36 6.75
C ASN A 109 -3.27 -7.19 5.77
N LEU A 110 -3.58 -7.47 4.51
CA LEU A 110 -3.85 -6.44 3.50
C LEU A 110 -5.04 -5.57 3.90
N TYR A 111 -6.10 -6.19 4.42
CA TYR A 111 -7.28 -5.52 4.95
C TYR A 111 -6.94 -4.56 6.08
N GLN A 112 -6.19 -5.01 7.09
CA GLN A 112 -5.78 -4.18 8.22
C GLN A 112 -4.90 -3.00 7.78
N LEU A 113 -3.92 -3.24 6.91
CA LEU A 113 -3.05 -2.20 6.37
C LEU A 113 -3.86 -1.13 5.61
N THR A 114 -4.82 -1.56 4.78
CA THR A 114 -5.63 -0.65 3.98
C THR A 114 -6.58 0.17 4.83
N LEU A 115 -7.29 -0.43 5.79
CA LEU A 115 -8.18 0.32 6.68
C LEU A 115 -7.41 1.29 7.57
N ARG A 116 -6.20 0.93 8.01
CA ARG A 116 -5.36 1.83 8.79
C ARG A 116 -4.90 3.05 7.98
N ALA A 117 -4.60 2.86 6.70
CA ALA A 117 -4.15 3.95 5.83
C ALA A 117 -5.29 4.83 5.29
N ALA A 118 -6.39 4.22 4.82
CA ALA A 118 -7.47 4.93 4.12
C ALA A 118 -8.65 5.31 5.02
N GLY A 119 -8.95 4.48 6.02
CA GLY A 119 -10.10 4.65 6.91
C GLY A 119 -11.00 3.41 6.98
N LYS A 120 -11.70 3.26 8.10
CA LYS A 120 -12.60 2.12 8.37
C LYS A 120 -13.81 2.08 7.44
N THR A 121 -14.23 3.20 6.88
CA THR A 121 -15.37 3.28 5.94
C THR A 121 -15.17 2.39 4.71
N TYR A 122 -13.92 2.19 4.28
CA TYR A 122 -13.57 1.33 3.15
C TYR A 122 -13.77 -0.17 3.41
N MET A 123 -14.24 -0.58 4.59
CA MET A 123 -14.65 -1.96 4.87
C MET A 123 -15.67 -2.47 3.84
N ILE A 124 -16.58 -1.60 3.36
CA ILE A 124 -17.61 -1.99 2.40
C ILE A 124 -17.02 -2.50 1.08
N PHE A 125 -15.90 -1.92 0.64
CA PHE A 125 -15.19 -2.35 -0.55
C PHE A 125 -14.67 -3.78 -0.40
N PHE A 126 -14.06 -4.10 0.74
CA PHE A 126 -13.57 -5.45 1.04
C PHE A 126 -14.69 -6.48 1.08
N VAL A 127 -15.82 -6.15 1.71
CA VAL A 127 -16.98 -7.05 1.76
C VAL A 127 -17.48 -7.35 0.34
N LEU A 128 -17.61 -6.34 -0.52
CA LEU A 128 -18.05 -6.53 -1.90
C LEU A 128 -17.08 -7.39 -2.70
N VAL A 129 -15.78 -7.09 -2.65
CA VAL A 129 -14.75 -7.83 -3.40
C VAL A 129 -14.63 -9.26 -2.92
N ILE A 130 -14.64 -9.51 -1.60
CA ILE A 130 -14.56 -10.87 -1.06
C ILE A 130 -15.82 -11.65 -1.41
N PHE A 131 -17.01 -11.05 -1.25
CA PHE A 131 -18.26 -11.74 -1.53
C PHE A 131 -18.42 -12.06 -3.02
N LEU A 132 -18.29 -11.05 -3.90
CA LEU A 132 -18.43 -11.23 -5.34
C LEU A 132 -17.29 -12.05 -5.93
N GLY A 133 -16.05 -11.78 -5.50
CA GLY A 133 -14.85 -12.45 -6.00
C GLY A 133 -14.80 -13.93 -5.62
N SER A 134 -15.00 -14.26 -4.34
CA SER A 134 -14.97 -15.65 -3.89
C SER A 134 -16.13 -16.44 -4.48
N PHE A 135 -17.33 -15.86 -4.50
CA PHE A 135 -18.49 -16.51 -5.11
C PHE A 135 -18.26 -16.79 -6.60
N TYR A 136 -17.75 -15.81 -7.35
CA TYR A 136 -17.46 -15.97 -8.77
C TYR A 136 -16.40 -17.03 -9.03
N LEU A 137 -15.26 -16.98 -8.31
CA LEU A 137 -14.17 -17.94 -8.50
C LEU A 137 -14.57 -19.36 -8.10
N ILE A 138 -15.24 -19.54 -6.95
CA ILE A 138 -15.68 -20.87 -6.49
C ILE A 138 -16.68 -21.45 -7.48
N ASN A 139 -17.66 -20.68 -7.95
CA ASN A 139 -18.65 -21.18 -8.91
C ASN A 139 -18.02 -21.54 -10.26
N LEU A 140 -17.05 -20.76 -10.73
CA LEU A 140 -16.34 -21.04 -11.97
C LEU A 140 -15.51 -22.33 -11.82
N ILE A 141 -14.76 -22.49 -10.73
CA ILE A 141 -13.98 -23.70 -10.45
C ILE A 141 -14.91 -24.92 -10.34
N LEU A 142 -16.02 -24.83 -9.60
CA LEU A 142 -16.98 -25.92 -9.46
C LEU A 142 -17.58 -26.33 -10.81
N ALA A 143 -17.93 -25.36 -11.67
CA ALA A 143 -18.45 -25.63 -13.00
C ALA A 143 -17.42 -26.37 -13.87
N VAL A 144 -16.17 -25.91 -13.88
CA VAL A 144 -15.09 -26.53 -14.68
C VAL A 144 -14.77 -27.94 -14.16
N VAL A 145 -14.69 -28.10 -12.84
CA VAL A 145 -14.44 -29.39 -12.19
C VAL A 145 -15.56 -30.37 -12.51
N ALA A 146 -16.84 -29.94 -12.45
CA ALA A 146 -17.97 -30.78 -12.79
C ALA A 146 -17.94 -31.24 -14.26
N MET A 147 -17.69 -30.32 -15.21
CA MET A 147 -17.58 -30.67 -16.63
C MET A 147 -16.45 -31.68 -16.88
N ALA A 148 -15.27 -31.48 -16.27
CA ALA A 148 -14.16 -32.41 -16.42
C ALA A 148 -14.44 -33.79 -15.79
N TYR A 149 -15.10 -33.84 -14.63
CA TYR A 149 -15.51 -35.11 -14.02
C TYR A 149 -16.53 -35.86 -14.88
N GLU A 150 -17.47 -35.15 -15.52
CA GLU A 150 -18.46 -35.76 -16.41
C GLU A 150 -17.80 -36.37 -17.65
N GLU A 151 -16.88 -35.65 -18.30
CA GLU A 151 -16.12 -36.16 -19.45
C GLU A 151 -15.28 -37.40 -19.09
N GLN A 152 -14.59 -37.38 -17.95
CA GLN A 152 -13.80 -38.52 -17.48
C GLN A 152 -14.68 -39.74 -17.16
N ASN A 153 -15.83 -39.51 -16.52
CA ASN A 153 -16.76 -40.58 -16.19
C ASN A 153 -17.39 -41.20 -17.44
N GLN A 154 -17.76 -40.38 -18.44
CA GLN A 154 -18.24 -40.86 -19.73
C GLN A 154 -17.20 -41.71 -20.46
N ALA A 155 -15.95 -41.25 -20.56
CA ALA A 155 -14.87 -42.02 -21.19
C ALA A 155 -14.60 -43.36 -20.48
N THR A 156 -14.65 -43.38 -19.15
CA THR A 156 -14.45 -44.61 -18.36
C THR A 156 -15.58 -45.61 -18.58
N LEU A 157 -16.83 -45.15 -18.72
CA LEU A 157 -17.99 -46.00 -19.02
C LEU A 157 -17.88 -46.61 -20.43
N GLU A 158 -17.51 -45.82 -21.43
CA GLU A 158 -17.31 -46.31 -22.81
C GLU A 158 -16.19 -47.34 -22.89
N GLU A 159 -15.08 -47.16 -22.16
CA GLU A 159 -14.01 -48.15 -22.08
C GLU A 159 -14.44 -49.46 -21.39
N ALA A 160 -15.37 -49.40 -20.45
CA ALA A 160 -15.89 -50.59 -19.78
C ALA A 160 -16.80 -51.38 -20.71
N GLU A 161 -17.67 -50.71 -21.47
CA GLU A 161 -18.54 -51.36 -22.47
C GLU A 161 -17.73 -52.01 -23.62
N GLN A 162 -16.60 -51.42 -24.03
CA GLN A 162 -15.73 -52.03 -25.05
C GLN A 162 -14.92 -53.24 -24.57
N LYS A 163 -14.85 -53.47 -23.25
CA LYS A 163 -14.13 -54.61 -22.65
C LYS A 163 -15.05 -55.80 -22.34
N GLU A 164 -16.36 -55.66 -22.48
CA GLU A 164 -17.36 -56.74 -22.46
C GLU A 164 -17.64 -57.31 -23.86
#